data_AF-A0A841QH52-F1
#
_entry.id   AF-A0A841QH52-F1
#
_cell.length_a   1.000
_cell.length_b   1.000
_cell.length_c   1.000
_cell.angle_alpha   90.00
_cell.angle_beta   90.00
_cell.angle_gamma   90.00
#
_symmetry.space_group_name_H-M   'P 1'
#
loop_
_entity.id
_entity.type
_entity.pdbx_description
1 polymer ?
#
loop_
_entity_poly.entity_id
_entity_poly.type
_entity_poly.pdbx_seq_one_letter_code
_entity_poly.pdbx_strand_id
1 'polypeptide(L)'
;MTDPRVEAAIDAVIKARGWRDSRWGDGAIGGFDYSTEEKKRHVIRDHEAEAREGKTVILFETGDYEEYEREYRRACIRREILAALAAADAAAWRPIASAPKDGSYVDLWVINSDGEGQRITDAYFGPIPHTCGEYGQFCDSCPEEGNFWVDGIFGHEINGEITQWQPLPNPPNATPQRTPDTITIPEVRNDRPISGKEGADG
;
A
#
# COMPACT_ATOMS: atom_id res chain seq x y z
N MET A 1 -11.33 -0.89 16.51
CA MET A 1 -10.01 -0.45 16.03
C MET A 1 -10.13 -0.33 14.52
N THR A 2 -9.76 0.81 13.94
CA THR A 2 -9.83 1.04 12.49
C THR A 2 -8.76 0.20 11.77
N ASP A 3 -9.04 -0.20 10.52
CA ASP A 3 -8.10 -0.97 9.71
C ASP A 3 -6.82 -0.13 9.48
N PRO A 4 -5.61 -0.63 9.79
CA PRO A 4 -4.37 0.14 9.64
C PRO A 4 -4.15 0.60 8.20
N ARG A 5 -4.71 -0.09 7.21
CA ARG A 5 -4.67 0.33 5.80
C ARG A 5 -5.51 1.59 5.57
N VAL A 6 -6.64 1.71 6.26
CA VAL A 6 -7.51 2.88 6.18
C VAL A 6 -6.83 4.08 6.83
N GLU A 7 -6.21 3.92 7.99
CA GLU A 7 -5.46 5.00 8.64
C GLU A 7 -4.25 5.43 7.79
N ALA A 8 -3.47 4.48 7.25
CA ALA A 8 -2.36 4.78 6.35
C ALA A 8 -2.82 5.49 5.06
N ALA A 9 -3.96 5.09 4.50
CA ALA A 9 -4.56 5.77 3.36
C ALA A 9 -5.00 7.19 3.71
N ILE A 10 -5.66 7.39 4.86
CA ILE A 10 -6.07 8.72 5.35
C ILE A 10 -4.83 9.60 5.55
N ASP A 11 -3.79 9.10 6.22
CA ASP A 11 -2.55 9.82 6.44
C ASP A 11 -1.85 10.18 5.12
N ALA A 12 -1.88 9.28 4.14
CA ALA A 12 -1.34 9.55 2.81
C ALA A 12 -2.13 10.64 2.07
N VAL A 13 -3.47 10.65 2.18
CA VAL A 13 -4.31 11.74 1.64
C VAL A 13 -4.03 13.05 2.39
N ILE A 14 -3.98 13.04 3.72
CA ILE A 14 -3.67 14.23 4.53
C ILE A 14 -2.29 14.77 4.15
N LYS A 15 -1.29 13.90 3.99
CA LYS A 15 0.05 14.27 3.56
C LYS A 15 0.07 14.83 2.13
N ALA A 16 -0.64 14.18 1.21
CA ALA A 16 -0.79 14.66 -0.17
C ALA A 16 -1.47 16.04 -0.21
N ARG A 17 -2.37 16.32 0.74
CA ARG A 17 -3.04 17.63 0.92
C ARG A 17 -2.27 18.64 1.75
N GLY A 18 -1.30 18.20 2.55
CA GLY A 18 -0.64 18.98 3.60
C GLY A 18 0.33 20.07 3.13
N TRP A 19 0.38 20.37 1.83
CA TRP A 19 1.34 21.31 1.24
C TRP A 19 0.67 22.60 0.75
N ARG A 20 1.26 23.73 1.16
CA ARG A 20 0.73 25.10 1.04
C ARG A 20 1.13 25.76 -0.29
N ASP A 21 0.17 25.96 -1.18
CA ASP A 21 -0.34 27.28 -1.63
C ASP A 21 -1.52 27.02 -2.58
N SER A 22 -2.73 27.46 -2.21
CA SER A 22 -3.93 27.31 -3.04
C SER A 22 -3.86 28.05 -4.38
N ARG A 23 -2.80 28.84 -4.62
CA ARG A 23 -2.62 29.62 -5.84
C ARG A 23 -1.69 28.99 -6.88
N TRP A 24 -0.89 27.95 -6.56
CA TRP A 24 0.25 27.54 -7.42
C TRP A 24 0.64 26.03 -7.43
N GLY A 25 -0.31 25.10 -7.28
CA GLY A 25 0.01 23.68 -7.46
C GLY A 25 0.32 22.93 -6.16
N ASP A 26 0.04 21.63 -6.13
CA ASP A 26 0.27 20.76 -4.96
C ASP A 26 1.79 20.44 -4.71
N GLY A 27 2.69 21.21 -5.32
CA GLY A 27 4.13 20.97 -5.38
C GLY A 27 4.56 19.90 -6.40
N ALA A 28 3.70 18.91 -6.69
CA ALA A 28 3.96 17.87 -7.69
C ALA A 28 3.07 17.95 -8.93
N ILE A 29 1.85 18.46 -8.84
CA ILE A 29 0.95 18.73 -9.95
C ILE A 29 0.81 20.25 -10.02
N GLY A 30 1.49 20.82 -11.02
CA GLY A 30 1.52 22.25 -11.25
C GLY A 30 0.54 22.65 -12.35
N GLY A 31 -0.30 23.63 -12.05
CA GLY A 31 -1.17 24.28 -13.02
C GLY A 31 -0.52 25.55 -13.56
N PHE A 32 -0.35 25.65 -14.88
CA PHE A 32 0.33 26.76 -15.53
C PHE A 32 -0.55 27.42 -16.58
N ASP A 33 -0.69 28.74 -16.50
CA ASP A 33 -1.29 29.54 -17.55
C ASP A 33 -0.18 30.22 -18.38
N TYR A 34 -0.06 29.80 -19.64
CA TYR A 34 0.83 30.38 -20.64
C TYR A 34 0.06 31.23 -21.66
N SER A 35 -1.11 31.74 -21.29
CA SER A 35 -1.93 32.56 -22.18
C SER A 35 -1.24 33.89 -22.52
N THR A 36 -1.10 34.15 -23.81
CA THR A 36 -0.71 35.46 -24.39
C THR A 36 -1.92 36.10 -25.06
N GLU A 37 -1.76 37.34 -25.54
CA GLU A 37 -2.81 38.02 -26.35
C GLU A 37 -3.19 37.21 -27.62
N GLU A 38 -2.30 36.37 -28.13
CA GLU A 38 -2.47 35.62 -29.38
C GLU A 38 -2.84 34.15 -29.17
N LYS A 39 -2.54 33.57 -28.01
CA LYS A 39 -2.73 32.14 -27.75
C LYS A 39 -3.05 31.87 -26.28
N LYS A 40 -4.17 31.21 -26.02
CA LYS A 40 -4.49 30.68 -24.69
C LYS A 40 -3.93 29.27 -24.54
N ARG A 41 -3.21 29.02 -23.44
CA ARG A 41 -2.58 27.73 -23.20
C ARG A 41 -2.48 27.46 -21.70
N HIS A 42 -3.36 26.61 -21.19
CA HIS A 42 -3.34 26.12 -19.83
C HIS A 42 -2.75 24.71 -19.81
N VAL A 43 -1.81 24.45 -18.91
CA VAL A 43 -1.03 23.21 -18.86
C VAL A 43 -1.01 22.66 -17.45
N ILE A 44 -1.23 21.36 -17.32
CA ILE A 44 -1.06 20.61 -16.07
C ILE A 44 0.24 19.82 -16.19
N ARG A 45 1.15 19.97 -15.24
CA ARG A 45 2.45 19.29 -15.20
C ARG A 45 2.58 18.41 -13.97
N ASP A 46 3.40 17.38 -14.06
CA ASP A 46 3.78 16.52 -12.93
C ASP A 46 5.26 16.73 -12.53
N HIS A 47 5.53 17.68 -11.65
CA HIS A 47 6.86 18.02 -11.13
C HIS A 47 7.59 16.87 -10.44
N GLU A 48 6.90 15.90 -9.83
CA GLU A 48 7.57 14.73 -9.26
C GLU A 48 8.07 13.80 -10.37
N ALA A 49 7.25 13.60 -11.41
CA ALA A 49 7.71 12.92 -12.62
C ALA A 49 8.81 13.71 -13.32
N GLU A 50 8.75 15.05 -13.36
CA GLU A 50 9.81 15.89 -13.91
C GLU A 50 11.15 15.70 -13.19
N ALA A 51 11.14 15.69 -11.86
CA ALA A 51 12.33 15.46 -11.05
C ALA A 51 12.92 14.06 -11.28
N ARG A 52 12.06 13.05 -11.45
CA ARG A 52 12.46 11.65 -11.69
C ARG A 52 12.97 11.41 -13.12
N GLU A 53 12.37 12.03 -14.11
CA GLU A 53 12.68 11.81 -15.52
C GLU A 53 13.66 12.83 -16.11
N GLY A 54 13.95 13.93 -15.38
CA GLY A 54 14.83 15.00 -15.84
C GLY A 54 14.28 15.80 -17.02
N LYS A 55 12.97 15.73 -17.29
CA LYS A 55 12.30 16.42 -18.41
C LYS A 55 10.89 16.86 -18.01
N THR A 56 10.35 17.86 -18.68
CA THR A 56 8.97 18.32 -18.48
C THR A 56 7.96 17.20 -18.75
N VAL A 57 7.04 16.97 -17.81
CA VAL A 57 5.97 15.96 -17.92
C VAL A 57 4.63 16.70 -17.93
N ILE A 58 4.02 16.78 -19.11
CA ILE A 58 2.70 17.40 -19.31
C ILE A 58 1.63 16.32 -19.19
N LEU A 59 0.73 16.48 -18.22
CA LEU A 59 -0.43 15.60 -18.06
C LEU A 59 -1.58 16.02 -18.96
N PHE A 60 -1.72 17.33 -19.21
CA PHE A 60 -2.84 17.89 -19.95
C PHE A 60 -2.51 19.30 -20.47
N GLU A 61 -3.06 19.65 -21.64
CA GLU A 61 -2.96 20.98 -22.22
C GLU A 61 -4.28 21.34 -22.91
N THR A 62 -4.78 22.55 -22.67
CA THR A 62 -5.99 23.06 -23.34
C THR A 62 -5.93 24.59 -23.48
N GLY A 63 -6.71 25.14 -24.41
CA GLY A 63 -6.98 26.58 -24.51
C GLY A 63 -8.21 27.03 -23.71
N ASP A 64 -8.96 26.10 -23.14
CA ASP A 64 -10.19 26.33 -22.38
C ASP A 64 -9.92 26.25 -20.87
N TYR A 65 -10.15 27.35 -20.16
CA TYR A 65 -9.92 27.45 -18.73
C TYR A 65 -10.86 26.56 -17.89
N GLU A 66 -12.12 26.38 -18.30
CA GLU A 66 -13.08 25.54 -17.56
C GLU A 66 -12.71 24.06 -17.65
N GLU A 67 -12.25 23.63 -18.83
CA GLU A 67 -11.70 22.30 -19.04
C GLU A 67 -10.42 22.09 -18.24
N TYR A 68 -9.52 23.08 -18.25
CA TYR A 68 -8.30 23.06 -17.43
C TYR A 68 -8.61 22.89 -15.94
N GLU A 69 -9.51 23.70 -15.37
CA GLU A 69 -9.90 23.61 -13.95
C GLU A 69 -10.46 22.23 -13.59
N ARG A 70 -11.29 21.66 -14.49
CA ARG A 70 -11.88 20.33 -14.32
C ARG A 70 -10.79 19.25 -14.31
N GLU A 71 -9.89 19.25 -15.27
CA GLU A 71 -8.83 18.23 -15.36
C GLU A 71 -7.76 18.42 -14.30
N TYR A 72 -7.48 19.65 -13.87
CA TYR A 72 -6.56 19.95 -12.78
C TYR A 72 -7.04 19.33 -11.47
N ARG A 73 -8.31 19.53 -11.11
CA ARG A 73 -8.92 18.87 -9.93
C ARG A 73 -8.88 17.35 -10.03
N ARG A 74 -9.16 16.80 -11.22
CA ARG A 74 -9.08 15.34 -11.45
C ARG A 74 -7.66 14.82 -11.30
N ALA A 75 -6.65 15.54 -11.78
CA ALA A 75 -5.24 15.17 -11.64
C ALA A 75 -4.83 15.13 -10.16
N CYS A 76 -5.17 16.16 -9.38
CA CYS A 76 -4.93 16.17 -7.94
C CYS A 76 -5.62 14.99 -7.23
N ILE A 77 -6.91 14.74 -7.51
CA ILE A 77 -7.65 13.62 -6.91
C ILE A 77 -7.04 12.27 -7.28
N ARG A 78 -6.67 12.06 -8.55
CA ARG A 78 -6.01 10.81 -8.99
C ARG A 78 -4.72 10.58 -8.21
N ARG A 79 -3.90 11.62 -8.02
CA ARG A 79 -2.67 11.54 -7.23
C ARG A 79 -2.95 11.17 -5.78
N GLU A 80 -3.91 11.85 -5.13
CA GLU A 80 -4.31 11.54 -3.75
C GLU A 80 -4.73 10.06 -3.62
N ILE A 81 -5.55 9.57 -4.54
CA ILE A 81 -6.01 8.18 -4.55
C ILE A 81 -4.84 7.21 -4.74
N LEU A 82 -3.93 7.48 -5.67
CA LEU A 82 -2.77 6.61 -5.91
C LEU A 82 -1.85 6.56 -4.69
N ALA A 83 -1.59 7.70 -4.04
CA ALA A 83 -0.81 7.76 -2.81
C ALA A 83 -1.49 6.97 -1.67
N ALA A 84 -2.81 7.11 -1.54
CA ALA A 84 -3.60 6.39 -0.54
C ALA A 84 -3.57 4.88 -0.75
N LEU A 85 -3.72 4.43 -2.00
CA LEU A 85 -3.65 3.00 -2.36
C LEU A 85 -2.26 2.43 -2.07
N ALA A 86 -1.20 3.13 -2.47
CA ALA A 86 0.17 2.69 -2.20
C ALA A 86 0.46 2.58 -0.69
N ALA A 87 -0.04 3.53 0.11
CA ALA A 87 0.10 3.49 1.56
C ALA A 87 -0.73 2.35 2.19
N ALA A 88 -1.94 2.10 1.69
CA ALA A 88 -2.77 0.98 2.11
C ALA A 88 -2.11 -0.37 1.79
N ASP A 89 -1.53 -0.52 0.60
CA ASP A 89 -0.80 -1.73 0.20
C ASP A 89 0.46 -1.92 1.06
N ALA A 90 1.22 -0.86 1.32
CA ALA A 90 2.38 -0.92 2.22
C ALA A 90 1.98 -1.34 3.65
N ALA A 91 0.86 -0.84 4.16
CA ALA A 91 0.33 -1.18 5.48
C ALA A 91 -0.29 -2.59 5.55
N ALA A 92 -0.57 -3.23 4.42
CA ALA A 92 -1.11 -4.59 4.38
C ALA A 92 -0.03 -5.65 4.71
N TRP A 93 1.25 -5.33 4.46
CA TRP A 93 2.38 -6.20 4.75
C TRP A 93 2.62 -6.36 6.25
N ARG A 94 2.88 -7.60 6.65
CA ARG A 94 3.09 -8.02 8.04
C ARG A 94 4.39 -8.82 8.14
N PRO A 95 5.04 -8.86 9.32
CA PRO A 95 6.23 -9.68 9.51
C PRO A 95 5.95 -11.16 9.24
N ILE A 96 6.84 -11.85 8.53
CA ILE A 96 6.67 -13.28 8.18
C ILE A 96 6.43 -14.17 9.42
N ALA A 97 6.96 -13.79 10.58
CA ALA A 97 6.76 -14.51 11.85
C ALA A 97 5.27 -14.61 12.27
N SER A 98 4.41 -13.73 11.73
CA SER A 98 2.97 -13.71 11.99
C SER A 98 2.13 -14.40 10.91
N ALA A 99 2.77 -14.97 9.88
CA ALA A 99 2.06 -15.58 8.76
C ALA A 99 1.32 -16.86 9.17
N PRO A 100 0.13 -17.12 8.59
CA PRO A 100 -0.60 -18.34 8.83
C PRO A 100 0.20 -19.54 8.30
N LYS A 101 0.26 -20.62 9.10
CA LYS A 101 0.92 -21.89 8.76
C LYS A 101 -0.07 -23.04 8.65
N ASP A 102 -1.31 -22.72 8.34
CA ASP A 102 -2.46 -23.63 8.26
C ASP A 102 -2.79 -24.06 6.82
N GLY A 103 -1.92 -23.73 5.86
CA GLY A 103 -2.14 -23.98 4.43
C GLY A 103 -2.95 -22.89 3.72
N SER A 104 -3.33 -21.81 4.41
CA SER A 104 -3.95 -20.65 3.75
C SER A 104 -2.98 -19.98 2.77
N TYR A 105 -3.53 -19.50 1.65
CA TYR A 105 -2.78 -18.78 0.64
C TYR A 105 -2.55 -17.32 1.05
N VAL A 106 -1.33 -16.83 0.81
CA VAL A 106 -0.86 -15.47 1.13
C VAL A 106 0.08 -14.98 0.03
N ASP A 107 0.31 -13.68 -0.04
CA ASP A 107 1.44 -13.16 -0.82
C ASP A 107 2.65 -12.97 0.09
N LEU A 108 3.84 -13.23 -0.45
CA LEU A 108 5.11 -13.12 0.26
C LEU A 108 6.01 -12.07 -0.38
N TRP A 109 6.80 -11.38 0.44
CA TRP A 109 7.92 -10.55 -0.01
C TRP A 109 9.23 -11.31 0.23
N VAL A 110 9.91 -11.64 -0.86
CA VAL A 110 11.09 -12.51 -0.87
C VAL A 110 12.28 -11.73 -1.38
N ILE A 111 13.39 -11.75 -0.64
CA ILE A 111 14.67 -11.17 -1.05
C ILE A 111 15.53 -12.31 -1.61
N ASN A 112 15.89 -12.19 -2.89
CA ASN A 112 16.73 -13.17 -3.58
C ASN A 112 18.21 -13.04 -3.14
N SER A 113 19.06 -13.98 -3.55
CA SER A 113 20.50 -13.97 -3.24
C SER A 113 21.22 -12.68 -3.67
N ASP A 114 20.70 -12.01 -4.70
CA ASP A 114 21.26 -10.77 -5.25
C ASP A 114 20.81 -9.53 -4.48
N GLY A 115 20.00 -9.69 -3.42
CA GLY A 115 19.45 -8.62 -2.60
C GLY A 115 18.20 -7.95 -3.20
N GLU A 116 17.74 -8.38 -4.37
CA GLU A 116 16.52 -7.89 -5.00
C GLU A 116 15.27 -8.50 -4.36
N GLY A 117 14.31 -7.65 -4.00
CA GLY A 117 13.03 -8.05 -3.43
C GLY A 117 11.96 -8.23 -4.49
N GLN A 118 11.19 -9.32 -4.40
CA GLN A 118 10.04 -9.59 -5.25
C GLN A 118 8.83 -10.08 -4.46
N ARG A 119 7.63 -9.78 -4.98
CA ARG A 119 6.39 -10.35 -4.48
C ARG A 119 6.15 -11.70 -5.15
N ILE A 120 5.99 -12.74 -4.35
CA ILE A 120 5.46 -14.04 -4.80
C ILE A 120 3.99 -14.08 -4.41
N THR A 121 3.10 -14.29 -5.39
CA THR A 121 1.66 -14.35 -5.16
C THR A 121 1.21 -15.77 -4.90
N ASP A 122 0.11 -15.92 -4.15
CA ASP A 122 -0.54 -17.22 -3.92
C ASP A 122 0.39 -18.29 -3.32
N ALA A 123 1.28 -17.89 -2.42
CA ALA A 123 2.12 -18.83 -1.68
C ALA A 123 1.35 -19.46 -0.51
N TYR A 124 1.72 -20.68 -0.12
CA TYR A 124 1.16 -21.33 1.07
C TYR A 124 2.24 -22.06 1.87
N PHE A 125 1.98 -22.29 3.16
CA PHE A 125 2.88 -23.07 4.01
C PHE A 125 2.39 -24.52 4.09
N GLY A 126 3.19 -25.47 3.59
CA GLY A 126 2.78 -26.87 3.54
C GLY A 126 3.81 -27.78 2.85
N PRO A 127 3.45 -29.04 2.60
CA PRO A 127 4.33 -29.96 1.91
C PRO A 127 4.47 -29.58 0.43
N ILE A 128 5.65 -29.83 -0.13
CA ILE A 128 5.91 -29.64 -1.56
C ILE A 128 5.08 -30.67 -2.34
N PRO A 129 4.14 -30.23 -3.19
CA PRO A 129 3.32 -31.12 -3.98
C PRO A 129 4.23 -31.82 -5.00
N HIS A 130 4.23 -33.14 -4.97
CA HIS A 130 4.97 -33.94 -5.93
C HIS A 130 4.14 -35.17 -6.31
N THR A 131 4.19 -35.53 -7.58
CA THR A 131 3.61 -36.79 -8.07
C THR A 131 4.75 -37.78 -8.29
N CYS A 132 4.92 -38.73 -7.38
CA CYS A 132 5.81 -39.87 -7.61
C CYS A 132 5.30 -40.69 -8.81
N GLY A 133 6.19 -41.01 -9.76
CA GLY A 133 5.89 -41.92 -10.87
C GLY A 133 5.42 -43.31 -10.40
N GLU A 134 4.79 -44.05 -11.33
CA GLU A 134 4.17 -45.39 -11.17
C GLU A 134 3.80 -45.78 -9.73
N TYR A 135 2.58 -45.45 -9.33
CA TYR A 135 1.93 -45.95 -8.11
C TYR A 135 2.67 -45.67 -6.79
N GLY A 136 3.52 -44.63 -6.75
CA GLY A 136 4.17 -44.19 -5.50
C GLY A 136 5.29 -45.11 -5.02
N GLN A 137 5.85 -45.95 -5.89
CA GLN A 137 6.83 -46.97 -5.48
C GLN A 137 8.28 -46.59 -5.75
N PHE A 138 8.56 -45.70 -6.70
CA PHE A 138 9.94 -45.34 -7.06
C PHE A 138 10.03 -43.84 -7.41
N CYS A 139 10.52 -43.03 -6.49
CA CYS A 139 10.94 -41.67 -6.77
C CYS A 139 12.31 -41.48 -6.11
N ASP A 140 13.33 -41.36 -6.95
CA ASP A 140 14.70 -40.97 -6.57
C ASP A 140 14.82 -39.47 -6.28
N SER A 141 13.74 -38.72 -6.52
CA SER A 141 13.68 -37.25 -6.46
C SER A 141 12.55 -36.75 -5.56
N CYS A 142 12.16 -37.52 -4.53
CA CYS A 142 11.18 -37.04 -3.55
C CYS A 142 11.70 -35.75 -2.90
N PRO A 143 10.88 -34.69 -2.78
CA PRO A 143 11.25 -33.54 -1.99
C PRO A 143 11.46 -33.94 -0.53
N GLU A 144 12.25 -33.15 0.18
CA GLU A 144 12.47 -33.37 1.62
C GLU A 144 11.14 -33.39 2.37
N GLU A 145 11.04 -34.27 3.38
CA GLU A 145 9.89 -34.29 4.27
C GLU A 145 9.87 -33.01 5.11
N GLY A 146 8.77 -32.27 5.04
CA GLY A 146 8.63 -31.03 5.80
C GLY A 146 7.53 -30.13 5.29
N ASN A 147 7.32 -29.03 6.00
CA ASN A 147 6.48 -27.93 5.55
C ASN A 147 7.37 -26.75 5.20
N PHE A 148 7.17 -26.24 3.98
CA PHE A 148 7.92 -25.16 3.40
C PHE A 148 6.97 -24.08 2.94
N TRP A 149 7.50 -22.89 2.62
CA TRP A 149 6.75 -21.94 1.83
C TRP A 149 6.81 -22.38 0.37
N VAL A 150 5.64 -22.63 -0.21
CA VAL A 150 5.48 -23.20 -1.54
C VAL A 150 4.77 -22.18 -2.43
N ASP A 151 5.29 -22.01 -3.65
CA ASP A 151 4.65 -21.24 -4.71
C ASP A 151 3.39 -21.98 -5.16
N GLY A 152 2.21 -21.35 -5.05
CA GLY A 152 0.94 -21.98 -5.39
C GLY A 152 0.72 -22.22 -6.89
N ILE A 153 1.48 -21.56 -7.75
CA ILE A 153 1.40 -21.71 -9.21
C ILE A 153 2.27 -22.88 -9.67
N PHE A 154 3.51 -22.93 -9.20
CA PHE A 154 4.50 -23.93 -9.66
C PHE A 154 4.62 -25.14 -8.73
N GLY A 155 4.15 -25.05 -7.49
CA GLY A 155 4.28 -26.13 -6.51
C GLY A 155 5.72 -26.36 -6.06
N HIS A 156 6.58 -25.36 -6.16
CA HIS A 156 7.99 -25.44 -5.77
C HIS A 156 8.25 -24.70 -4.46
N GLU A 157 9.27 -25.14 -3.72
CA GLU A 157 9.75 -24.37 -2.57
C GLU A 157 10.24 -22.98 -3.01
N ILE A 158 9.81 -21.98 -2.26
CA ILE A 158 10.23 -20.59 -2.44
C ILE A 158 11.59 -20.43 -1.78
N ASN A 159 12.61 -20.21 -2.61
CA ASN A 159 13.97 -19.93 -2.17
C ASN A 159 14.19 -18.43 -1.97
N GLY A 160 14.93 -18.05 -0.92
CA GLY A 160 15.26 -16.65 -0.59
C GLY A 160 14.89 -16.28 0.86
N GLU A 161 15.23 -15.06 1.27
CA GLU A 161 14.83 -14.53 2.57
C GLU A 161 13.40 -14.00 2.49
N ILE A 162 12.45 -14.73 3.08
CA ILE A 162 11.06 -14.30 3.19
C ILE A 162 10.95 -13.36 4.39
N THR A 163 10.61 -12.10 4.14
CA THR A 163 10.63 -11.06 5.18
C THR A 163 9.23 -10.67 5.64
N GLN A 164 8.27 -10.63 4.71
CA GLN A 164 6.92 -10.14 4.95
C GLN A 164 5.87 -10.98 4.22
N TRP A 165 4.64 -10.88 4.69
CA TRP A 165 3.47 -11.50 4.05
C TRP A 165 2.28 -10.53 4.05
N GLN A 166 1.31 -10.74 3.16
CA GLN A 166 -0.01 -10.11 3.24
C GLN A 166 -1.11 -11.12 2.85
N PRO A 167 -2.33 -10.98 3.41
CA PRO A 167 -3.45 -11.83 3.00
C PRO A 167 -3.87 -11.53 1.56
N LEU A 168 -4.37 -12.55 0.86
CA LEU A 168 -5.00 -12.35 -0.44
C LEU A 168 -6.22 -11.42 -0.33
N PRO A 169 -6.48 -10.59 -1.35
CA PRO A 169 -7.68 -9.76 -1.37
C PRO A 169 -8.92 -10.64 -1.31
N ASN A 170 -9.90 -10.21 -0.51
CA ASN A 170 -11.20 -10.87 -0.49
C ASN A 170 -11.80 -10.86 -1.91
N PRO A 171 -12.40 -11.98 -2.36
CA PRO A 171 -13.08 -11.98 -3.64
C PRO A 171 -14.20 -10.91 -3.62
N PRO A 172 -14.53 -10.29 -4.76
CA PRO A 172 -15.40 -9.12 -4.83
C PRO A 172 -16.82 -9.32 -4.24
N ASN A 173 -17.23 -10.56 -4.01
CA ASN A 173 -18.52 -10.92 -3.41
C ASN A 173 -18.40 -11.57 -2.03
N ALA A 174 -17.22 -11.54 -1.40
CA ALA A 174 -17.11 -12.00 -0.01
C ALA A 174 -17.89 -11.04 0.90
N THR A 175 -18.85 -11.59 1.64
CA THR A 175 -19.45 -10.90 2.78
C THR A 175 -18.32 -10.43 3.71
N PRO A 176 -18.26 -9.15 4.12
CA PRO A 176 -17.21 -8.68 5.01
C PRO A 176 -17.12 -9.58 6.25
N GLN A 177 -15.94 -10.14 6.49
CA GLN A 177 -15.70 -10.95 7.68
C GLN A 177 -16.02 -10.10 8.91
N ARG A 178 -16.93 -10.58 9.77
CA ARG A 178 -17.23 -9.92 11.04
C ARG A 178 -15.91 -9.72 11.80
N THR A 179 -15.60 -8.46 12.11
CA THR A 179 -14.60 -8.15 13.15
C THR A 179 -14.98 -8.91 14.43
N PRO A 180 -14.04 -9.59 15.10
CA PRO A 180 -14.35 -10.30 16.33
C PRO A 180 -14.95 -9.33 17.35
N ASP A 181 -16.14 -9.70 17.84
CA ASP A 181 -16.92 -8.90 18.78
C ASP A 181 -16.16 -8.77 20.12
N THR A 182 -15.92 -7.52 20.51
CA THR A 182 -15.69 -7.07 21.90
C THR A 182 -14.40 -7.55 22.60
N ILE A 183 -13.37 -6.72 22.56
CA ILE A 183 -12.33 -6.69 23.61
C ILE A 183 -12.86 -5.82 24.76
N THR A 184 -13.08 -6.42 25.93
CA THR A 184 -13.44 -5.71 27.16
C THR A 184 -12.24 -4.87 27.62
N ILE A 185 -12.28 -3.55 27.42
CA ILE A 185 -11.28 -2.63 27.96
C ILE A 185 -11.63 -2.39 29.44
N PRO A 186 -10.74 -2.68 30.41
CA PRO A 186 -11.01 -2.34 31.81
C PRO A 186 -11.05 -0.81 31.99
N GLU A 187 -12.03 -0.33 32.77
CA GLU A 187 -12.14 1.09 33.14
C GLU A 187 -10.87 1.57 33.85
N VAL A 188 -10.13 2.47 33.21
CA VAL A 188 -9.04 3.22 33.85
C VAL A 188 -9.66 4.37 34.63
N ARG A 189 -9.73 4.24 35.96
CA ARG A 189 -10.12 5.34 36.86
C ARG A 189 -9.00 6.40 36.89
N ASN A 190 -9.28 7.56 36.31
CA ASN A 190 -8.40 8.73 36.36
C ASN A 190 -8.61 9.51 37.67
N ASP A 191 -8.10 9.00 38.79
CA ASP A 191 -8.10 9.70 40.10
C ASP A 191 -6.85 10.57 40.30
N ARG A 192 -6.44 11.34 39.28
CA ARG A 192 -5.29 12.24 39.43
C ARG A 192 -5.76 13.65 39.85
N PRO A 193 -5.33 14.17 41.02
CA PRO A 193 -5.70 15.52 41.44
C PRO A 193 -5.07 16.57 40.53
N ILE A 194 -5.89 17.54 40.11
CA ILE A 194 -5.45 18.73 39.38
C ILE A 194 -4.74 19.66 40.38
N SER A 195 -3.44 19.87 40.23
CA SER A 195 -2.71 20.85 41.04
C SER A 195 -3.18 22.27 40.69
N GLY A 196 -3.65 22.98 41.72
CA GLY A 196 -4.16 24.34 41.62
C GLY A 196 -3.08 25.35 41.22
N LYS A 197 -3.51 26.38 40.50
CA LYS A 197 -2.78 27.63 40.28
C LYS A 197 -2.86 28.48 41.54
N GLU A 198 -1.75 28.64 42.26
CA GLU A 198 -1.42 29.85 43.02
C GLU A 198 -0.54 30.70 42.09
N GLY A 199 -0.62 32.01 41.95
CA GLY A 199 -1.29 33.10 42.66
C GLY A 199 -0.45 34.33 42.29
N ALA A 200 -1.04 35.28 41.58
CA ALA A 200 -0.45 36.61 41.42
C ALA A 200 -0.78 37.41 42.68
N ASP A 201 0.21 38.07 43.27
CA ASP A 201 0.17 39.48 43.72
C ASP A 201 1.39 39.78 44.61
N GLY A 202 2.11 40.85 44.23
CA GLY A 202 3.31 41.38 44.89
C GLY A 202 4.05 42.35 43.99
#